data_AF-A0A485LQQ7-F1
#
_entry.id   AF-A0A485LQQ7-F1
#
_cell.length_a   1.000
_cell.length_b   1.000
_cell.length_c   1.000
_cell.angle_alpha   90.00
_cell.angle_beta   90.00
_cell.angle_gamma   90.00
#
_symmetry.space_group_name_H-M   'P 1'
#
loop_
_entity.id
_entity.type
_entity.pdbx_description
1 polymer ?
#
loop_
_entity_poly.entity_id
_entity_poly.type
_entity_poly.pdbx_seq_one_letter_code
_entity_poly.pdbx_strand_id
1 'polypeptide(L)'
;MAEIEVAAAAPAGDAAPTVEIAASGEGHDEHEEGGDDHVDAIAHEALLTKWAGEAKKKELKSLPTQWAQLDKVQKRYQNKEKVLLKDLETTYDFMARNLDPIISELLEELMLHRPEQVSAFLAVYILGPVDATRFKKTQLQPQAYFDRKVHPALSLAMDSVVRDKPQDVKAYLTDFFEQRANVY
;
A
#
# COMPACT_ATOMS: atom_id res chain seq x y z
N MET A 1 30.55 33.48 26.22
CA MET A 1 31.33 32.85 27.31
C MET A 1 30.67 31.53 27.62
N ALA A 2 31.50 30.49 27.83
CA ALA A 2 31.23 29.07 28.11
C ALA A 2 30.63 28.27 26.93
N GLU A 3 31.33 27.34 26.25
CA GLU A 3 31.91 26.03 26.69
C GLU A 3 30.80 24.98 26.96
N ILE A 4 30.83 23.68 26.62
CA ILE A 4 31.81 22.72 26.05
C ILE A 4 31.05 21.37 25.84
N GLU A 5 31.61 20.48 24.99
CA GLU A 5 31.53 18.99 24.90
C GLU A 5 30.19 18.20 24.86
N VAL A 6 29.94 17.41 23.81
CA VAL A 6 30.33 15.97 23.56
C VAL A 6 29.56 14.98 24.44
N ALA A 7 28.82 14.06 23.80
CA ALA A 7 28.92 12.62 24.06
C ALA A 7 28.04 11.79 23.10
N ALA A 8 28.66 10.76 22.53
CA ALA A 8 28.05 9.66 21.81
C ALA A 8 27.39 8.65 22.78
N ALA A 9 26.35 7.93 22.34
CA ALA A 9 26.01 6.60 22.84
C ALA A 9 24.99 5.89 21.94
N ALA A 10 25.46 4.89 21.18
CA ALA A 10 24.73 3.62 21.00
C ALA A 10 25.14 2.73 22.21
N PRO A 11 24.39 1.69 22.67
CA PRO A 11 23.96 0.54 21.85
C PRO A 11 22.70 -0.27 22.29
N ALA A 12 22.32 -1.23 21.43
CA ALA A 12 21.90 -2.63 21.70
C ALA A 12 20.57 -3.03 22.41
N GLY A 13 20.05 -4.19 21.95
CA GLY A 13 19.09 -5.11 22.60
C GLY A 13 17.68 -5.04 21.98
N ASP A 14 17.16 -5.97 21.19
CA ASP A 14 16.99 -7.44 21.31
C ASP A 14 16.25 -7.87 22.59
N ALA A 15 14.97 -8.27 22.43
CA ALA A 15 14.30 -9.32 23.21
C ALA A 15 12.81 -9.42 22.83
N ALA A 16 12.41 -10.62 22.39
CA ALA A 16 11.04 -11.06 22.24
C ALA A 16 10.33 -11.22 23.61
N PRO A 17 8.99 -11.10 23.69
CA PRO A 17 8.27 -11.40 24.92
C PRO A 17 8.05 -12.91 25.11
N THR A 18 8.77 -13.48 26.06
CA THR A 18 8.51 -14.78 26.69
C THR A 18 7.28 -14.67 27.59
N VAL A 19 6.31 -15.57 27.43
CA VAL A 19 5.14 -15.71 28.31
C VAL A 19 5.46 -16.80 29.34
N GLU A 20 5.61 -16.39 30.61
CA GLU A 20 5.70 -17.26 31.77
C GLU A 20 4.32 -17.85 32.09
N ILE A 21 4.24 -19.17 32.25
CA ILE A 21 3.09 -19.86 32.86
C ILE A 21 3.50 -20.23 34.28
N ALA A 22 2.80 -19.65 35.25
CA ALA A 22 2.93 -19.93 36.67
C ALA A 22 2.44 -21.36 36.98
N ALA A 23 3.24 -22.10 37.75
CA ALA A 23 2.80 -23.28 38.48
C ALA A 23 3.07 -23.02 39.98
N SER A 24 1.98 -22.97 40.76
CA SER A 24 1.97 -22.98 42.22
C SER A 24 1.23 -24.26 42.59
N GLY A 25 1.91 -25.25 43.18
CA GLY A 25 1.78 -25.61 44.61
C GLY A 25 0.56 -26.51 44.80
N GLU A 26 0.53 -27.60 45.57
CA GLU A 26 1.35 -28.27 46.58
C GLU A 26 0.64 -29.64 46.79
N GLY A 27 1.26 -30.61 47.46
CA GLY A 27 0.50 -31.66 48.17
C GLY A 27 0.95 -33.10 47.95
N HIS A 28 1.51 -33.65 49.02
CA HIS A 28 1.97 -35.02 49.27
C HIS A 28 0.77 -35.98 49.50
N ASP A 29 0.89 -37.27 49.13
CA ASP A 29 0.70 -38.40 50.05
C ASP A 29 0.78 -39.75 49.31
N GLU A 30 1.48 -40.69 49.96
CA GLU A 30 1.74 -42.05 49.54
C GLU A 30 0.50 -42.95 49.70
N HIS A 31 0.31 -43.89 48.78
CA HIS A 31 -0.28 -45.19 49.12
C HIS A 31 0.15 -46.27 48.12
N GLU A 32 0.76 -47.34 48.64
CA GLU A 32 1.01 -48.60 47.96
C GLU A 32 -0.30 -49.33 47.60
N GLU A 33 -0.33 -49.95 46.42
CA GLU A 33 -0.91 -51.26 46.06
C GLU A 33 -0.83 -51.37 44.52
N GLY A 34 -0.01 -52.22 43.92
CA GLY A 34 -0.26 -53.65 43.83
C GLY A 34 -1.26 -53.96 42.70
N GLY A 35 -0.79 -54.20 41.46
CA GLY A 35 -1.61 -54.90 40.46
C GLY A 35 -1.38 -54.51 38.99
N ASP A 36 -1.03 -55.53 38.19
CA ASP A 36 -1.21 -55.67 36.73
C ASP A 36 -0.34 -54.84 35.77
N ASP A 37 0.91 -55.28 35.60
CA ASP A 37 1.83 -54.94 34.50
C ASP A 37 1.38 -55.42 33.10
N HIS A 38 0.08 -55.66 32.85
CA HIS A 38 -0.37 -56.31 31.61
C HIS A 38 -1.38 -55.56 30.73
N VAL A 39 -1.66 -54.27 30.99
CA VAL A 39 -2.62 -53.50 30.16
C VAL A 39 -1.94 -52.40 29.29
N ASP A 40 -0.70 -52.01 29.56
CA ASP A 40 -0.11 -50.82 28.92
C ASP A 40 0.57 -51.06 27.57
N ALA A 41 0.99 -52.29 27.26
CA ALA A 41 1.67 -52.56 25.98
C ALA A 41 0.74 -52.42 24.77
N ILE A 42 -0.52 -52.87 24.90
CA ILE A 42 -1.51 -52.82 23.82
C ILE A 42 -2.01 -51.38 23.61
N ALA A 43 -2.20 -50.62 24.68
CA ALA A 43 -2.60 -49.21 24.60
C ALA A 43 -1.49 -48.33 24.00
N HIS A 44 -0.22 -48.60 24.33
CA HIS A 44 0.93 -47.89 23.79
C HIS A 44 1.19 -48.23 22.31
N GLU A 45 1.07 -49.50 21.89
CA GLU A 45 1.11 -49.87 20.47
C GLU A 45 -0.05 -49.27 19.66
N ALA A 46 -1.25 -49.23 20.22
CA ALA A 46 -2.41 -48.61 19.58
C ALA A 46 -2.24 -47.08 19.41
N LEU A 47 -1.62 -46.41 20.37
CA LEU A 47 -1.28 -44.98 20.27
C LEU A 47 -0.17 -44.73 19.25
N LEU A 48 0.89 -45.54 19.24
CA LEU A 48 1.99 -45.43 18.26
C LEU A 48 1.51 -45.67 16.83
N THR A 49 0.63 -46.66 16.61
CA THR A 49 0.04 -46.92 15.29
C THR A 49 -0.93 -45.81 14.85
N LYS A 50 -1.69 -45.23 15.78
CA LYS A 50 -2.57 -44.07 15.51
C LYS A 50 -1.76 -42.81 15.18
N TRP A 51 -0.69 -42.54 15.93
CA TRP A 51 0.23 -41.42 15.68
C TRP A 51 1.04 -41.61 14.39
N ALA A 52 1.53 -42.82 14.09
CA ALA A 52 2.20 -43.13 12.83
C ALA A 52 1.25 -43.03 11.62
N GLY A 53 -0.03 -43.40 11.79
CA GLY A 53 -1.08 -43.24 10.78
C GLY A 53 -1.46 -41.78 10.53
N GLU A 54 -1.48 -40.95 11.59
CA GLU A 54 -1.72 -39.51 11.50
C GLU A 54 -0.52 -38.73 10.96
N ALA A 55 0.72 -39.13 11.32
CA ALA A 55 1.95 -38.58 10.76
C ALA A 55 2.06 -38.89 9.27
N LYS A 56 1.78 -40.14 8.85
CA LYS A 56 1.67 -40.50 7.43
C LYS A 56 0.56 -39.74 6.72
N LYS A 57 -0.61 -39.51 7.33
CA LYS A 57 -1.68 -38.69 6.74
C LYS A 57 -1.32 -37.20 6.63
N LYS A 58 -0.54 -36.65 7.55
CA LYS A 58 -0.05 -35.26 7.51
C LYS A 58 1.10 -35.07 6.50
N GLU A 59 2.01 -36.04 6.39
CA GLU A 59 3.04 -36.09 5.32
C GLU A 59 2.41 -36.35 3.94
N LEU A 60 1.31 -37.11 3.87
CA LEU A 60 0.52 -37.33 2.65
C LEU A 60 -0.57 -36.26 2.42
N LYS A 61 -0.26 -34.97 2.62
CA LYS A 61 -0.60 -34.06 1.51
C LYS A 61 0.34 -34.46 0.39
N SER A 62 -0.03 -35.52 -0.34
CA SER A 62 0.84 -36.20 -1.30
C SER A 62 1.53 -35.15 -2.18
N LEU A 63 2.81 -35.32 -2.48
CA LEU A 63 3.55 -34.42 -3.37
C LEU A 63 2.70 -33.98 -4.59
N PRO A 64 1.96 -34.86 -5.29
CA PRO A 64 1.03 -34.47 -6.36
C PRO A 64 -0.04 -33.45 -5.95
N THR A 65 -0.59 -33.53 -4.74
CA THR A 65 -1.56 -32.58 -4.20
C THR A 65 -0.93 -31.21 -3.94
N GLN A 66 0.32 -31.17 -3.47
CA GLN A 66 1.07 -29.93 -3.29
C GLN A 66 1.44 -29.30 -4.63
N TRP A 67 1.90 -30.09 -5.60
CA TRP A 67 2.15 -29.63 -6.97
C TRP A 67 0.87 -29.11 -7.64
N ALA A 68 -0.26 -29.77 -7.47
CA ALA A 68 -1.55 -29.32 -7.99
C ALA A 68 -2.01 -28.00 -7.33
N GLN A 69 -1.71 -27.79 -6.06
CA GLN A 69 -1.97 -26.51 -5.38
C GLN A 69 -1.05 -25.39 -5.90
N LEU A 70 0.23 -25.67 -6.07
CA LEU A 70 1.19 -24.73 -6.66
C LEU A 70 0.80 -24.35 -8.08
N ASP A 71 0.43 -25.31 -8.93
CA ASP A 71 0.00 -25.07 -10.31
C ASP A 71 -1.29 -24.23 -10.37
N LYS A 72 -2.26 -24.49 -9.48
CA LYS A 72 -3.47 -23.65 -9.34
C LYS A 72 -3.15 -22.22 -8.90
N VAL A 73 -2.20 -22.05 -7.98
CA VAL A 73 -1.77 -20.73 -7.51
C VAL A 73 -1.02 -20.00 -8.62
N GLN A 74 -0.09 -20.66 -9.29
CA GLN A 74 0.70 -20.13 -10.41
C GLN A 74 -0.19 -19.72 -11.58
N LYS A 75 -1.16 -20.54 -11.98
CA LYS A 75 -2.15 -20.18 -13.01
C LYS A 75 -2.99 -18.97 -12.62
N ARG A 76 -3.39 -18.84 -11.35
CA ARG A 76 -4.10 -17.65 -10.86
C ARG A 76 -3.21 -16.40 -10.91
N TYR A 77 -1.94 -16.53 -10.53
CA TYR A 77 -0.97 -15.42 -10.64
C TYR A 77 -0.77 -14.99 -12.09
N GLN A 78 -0.50 -15.93 -13.00
CA GLN A 78 -0.31 -15.64 -14.42
C GLN A 78 -1.55 -14.99 -15.05
N ASN A 79 -2.76 -15.42 -14.67
CA ASN A 79 -3.98 -14.79 -15.15
C ASN A 79 -4.15 -13.36 -14.59
N LYS A 80 -3.85 -13.14 -13.30
CA LYS A 80 -3.89 -11.80 -12.70
C LYS A 80 -2.83 -10.87 -13.29
N GLU A 81 -1.63 -11.38 -13.55
CA GLU A 81 -0.54 -10.64 -14.18
C GLU A 81 -0.93 -10.10 -15.55
N LYS A 82 -1.55 -10.94 -16.40
CA LYS A 82 -2.05 -10.51 -17.71
C LYS A 82 -3.11 -9.42 -17.61
N VAL A 83 -4.01 -9.52 -16.62
CA VAL A 83 -5.04 -8.49 -16.39
C VAL A 83 -4.39 -7.19 -15.92
N LEU A 84 -3.45 -7.25 -14.97
CA LEU A 84 -2.73 -6.08 -14.47
C LEU A 84 -1.93 -5.37 -15.56
N LEU A 85 -1.24 -6.14 -16.42
CA LEU A 85 -0.51 -5.57 -17.56
C LEU A 85 -1.45 -4.87 -18.54
N LYS A 86 -2.59 -5.49 -18.85
CA LYS A 86 -3.60 -4.88 -19.72
C LYS A 86 -4.21 -3.61 -19.11
N ASP A 87 -4.50 -3.63 -17.81
CA ASP A 87 -5.04 -2.45 -17.10
C ASP A 87 -4.02 -1.31 -17.06
N LEU A 88 -2.74 -1.63 -16.88
CA LEU A 88 -1.64 -0.66 -16.92
C LEU A 88 -1.51 -0.04 -18.32
N GLU A 89 -1.50 -0.86 -19.37
CA GLU A 89 -1.44 -0.40 -20.76
C GLU A 89 -2.64 0.48 -21.12
N THR A 90 -3.84 0.04 -20.74
CA THR A 90 -5.08 0.81 -20.98
C THR A 90 -5.06 2.15 -20.26
N THR A 91 -4.54 2.20 -19.04
CA THR A 91 -4.47 3.43 -18.24
C THR A 91 -3.39 4.37 -18.79
N TYR A 92 -2.24 3.83 -19.18
CA TYR A 92 -1.19 4.59 -19.86
C TYR A 92 -1.70 5.20 -21.17
N ASP A 93 -2.35 4.40 -22.02
CA ASP A 93 -2.95 4.86 -23.27
C ASP A 93 -3.99 5.97 -23.04
N PHE A 94 -4.79 5.84 -21.99
CA PHE A 94 -5.76 6.87 -21.62
C PHE A 94 -5.06 8.18 -21.22
N MET A 95 -4.03 8.12 -20.37
CA MET A 95 -3.27 9.29 -19.94
C MET A 95 -2.60 9.97 -21.13
N ALA A 96 -1.84 9.20 -21.93
CA ALA A 96 -1.08 9.73 -23.06
C ALA A 96 -1.97 10.40 -24.12
N ARG A 97 -3.18 9.89 -24.35
CA ARG A 97 -4.08 10.42 -25.40
C ARG A 97 -4.99 11.54 -24.91
N ASN A 98 -5.48 11.46 -23.68
CA ASN A 98 -6.56 12.34 -23.21
C ASN A 98 -6.11 13.33 -22.14
N LEU A 99 -5.12 12.97 -21.31
CA LEU A 99 -4.69 13.78 -20.17
C LEU A 99 -3.44 14.59 -20.48
N ASP A 100 -2.39 13.95 -21.00
CA ASP A 100 -1.08 14.56 -21.22
C ASP A 100 -1.13 15.83 -22.10
N PRO A 101 -1.88 15.87 -23.23
CA PRO A 101 -1.96 17.07 -24.04
C PRO A 101 -2.55 18.26 -23.26
N ILE A 102 -3.56 18.00 -22.43
CA ILE A 102 -4.21 19.04 -21.62
C ILE A 102 -3.27 19.50 -20.51
N ILE A 103 -2.71 18.57 -19.74
CA ILE A 103 -1.85 18.91 -18.60
C ILE A 103 -0.58 19.65 -19.05
N SER A 104 -0.01 19.29 -20.21
CA SER A 104 1.15 20.00 -20.77
C SER A 104 0.83 21.47 -21.06
N GLU A 105 -0.29 21.74 -21.75
CA GLU A 105 -0.76 23.11 -22.02
C GLU A 105 -1.01 23.89 -20.72
N LEU A 106 -1.66 23.26 -19.74
CA LEU A 106 -1.93 23.88 -18.43
C LEU A 106 -0.64 24.22 -17.68
N LEU A 107 0.34 23.31 -17.69
CA LEU A 107 1.60 23.48 -17.00
C LEU A 107 2.43 24.62 -17.61
N GLU A 108 2.50 24.69 -18.93
CA GLU A 108 3.19 25.77 -19.65
C GLU A 108 2.64 27.14 -19.23
N GLU A 109 1.32 27.29 -19.20
CA GLU A 109 0.69 28.57 -18.85
C GLU A 109 0.82 28.92 -17.37
N LEU A 110 0.78 27.93 -16.49
CA LEU A 110 1.07 28.14 -15.08
C LEU A 110 2.51 28.60 -14.86
N MET A 111 3.48 28.05 -15.60
CA MET A 111 4.88 28.46 -15.49
C MET A 111 5.14 29.83 -16.12
N LEU A 112 4.37 30.20 -17.15
CA LEU A 112 4.47 31.51 -17.79
C LEU A 112 3.91 32.63 -16.91
N HIS A 113 2.67 32.47 -16.45
CA HIS A 113 1.95 33.52 -15.72
C HIS A 113 2.19 33.48 -14.21
N ARG A 114 2.48 32.30 -13.65
CA ARG A 114 2.71 32.05 -12.22
C ARG A 114 1.67 32.72 -11.31
N PRO A 115 0.37 32.44 -11.51
CA PRO A 115 -0.70 32.96 -10.65
C PRO A 115 -0.55 32.44 -9.22
N GLU A 116 -0.92 33.26 -8.23
CA GLU A 116 -0.94 32.87 -6.82
C GLU A 116 -2.07 31.87 -6.53
N GLN A 117 -3.20 32.00 -7.22
CA GLN A 117 -4.39 31.14 -7.14
C GLN A 117 -4.40 30.18 -8.34
N VAL A 118 -3.79 29.01 -8.18
CA VAL A 118 -3.57 28.07 -9.29
C VAL A 118 -4.88 27.47 -9.77
N SER A 119 -5.72 26.97 -8.85
CA SER A 119 -6.96 26.29 -9.25
C SER A 119 -7.95 27.25 -9.90
N ALA A 120 -8.09 28.47 -9.39
CA ALA A 120 -8.95 29.48 -10.00
C ALA A 120 -8.48 29.87 -11.41
N PHE A 121 -7.17 30.03 -11.62
CA PHE A 121 -6.61 30.33 -12.94
C PHE A 121 -6.88 29.18 -13.92
N LEU A 122 -6.62 27.93 -13.51
CA LEU A 122 -6.83 26.75 -14.35
C LEU A 122 -8.29 26.55 -14.77
N ALA A 123 -9.23 26.73 -13.85
CA ALA A 123 -10.66 26.61 -14.14
C ALA A 123 -11.09 27.56 -15.28
N VAL A 124 -10.65 28.82 -15.21
CA VAL A 124 -10.97 29.82 -16.25
C VAL A 124 -10.21 29.52 -17.54
N TYR A 125 -8.97 29.04 -17.45
CA TYR A 125 -8.13 28.74 -18.62
C TYR A 125 -8.66 27.59 -19.46
N ILE A 126 -9.16 26.53 -18.82
CA ILE A 126 -9.73 25.39 -19.55
C ILE A 126 -11.00 25.81 -20.33
N LEU A 127 -11.76 26.79 -19.81
CA LEU A 127 -12.94 27.34 -20.47
C LEU A 127 -12.62 28.28 -21.65
N GLY A 128 -11.41 28.84 -21.70
CA GLY A 128 -11.01 29.73 -22.79
C GLY A 128 -9.88 30.70 -22.43
N PRO A 129 -9.61 31.69 -23.29
CA PRO A 129 -8.50 32.61 -23.10
C PRO A 129 -8.67 33.44 -21.82
N VAL A 130 -7.65 33.39 -20.96
CA VAL A 130 -7.65 34.09 -19.66
C VAL A 130 -6.95 35.42 -19.76
N ASP A 131 -7.56 36.43 -19.15
CA ASP A 131 -6.89 37.68 -18.85
C ASP A 131 -5.98 37.49 -17.63
N ALA A 132 -4.70 37.24 -17.88
CA ALA A 132 -3.68 37.03 -16.85
C ALA A 132 -3.46 38.24 -15.92
N THR A 133 -4.02 39.41 -16.23
CA THR A 133 -3.93 40.59 -15.37
C THR A 133 -4.86 40.51 -14.15
N ARG A 134 -5.87 39.63 -14.20
CA ARG A 134 -6.84 39.44 -13.11
C ARG A 134 -6.27 38.66 -11.93
N PHE A 135 -5.17 37.93 -12.14
CA PHE A 135 -4.57 37.08 -11.13
C PHE A 135 -3.29 37.71 -10.59
N LYS A 136 -3.14 37.70 -9.27
CA LYS A 136 -1.91 38.15 -8.62
C LYS A 136 -0.78 37.19 -8.97
N LYS A 137 0.35 37.73 -9.44
CA LYS A 137 1.55 36.94 -9.72
C LYS A 137 2.26 36.59 -8.42
N THR A 138 2.74 35.35 -8.33
CA THR A 138 3.57 34.92 -7.21
C THR A 138 4.95 35.56 -7.25
N GLN A 139 5.54 35.75 -6.07
CA GLN A 139 6.95 36.17 -5.92
C GLN A 139 7.89 34.97 -5.69
N LEU A 140 7.34 33.76 -5.64
CA LEU A 140 8.12 32.54 -5.44
C LEU A 140 9.07 32.29 -6.62
N GLN A 141 10.22 31.71 -6.30
CA GLN A 141 11.11 31.14 -7.30
C GLN A 141 10.37 30.04 -8.10
N PRO A 142 10.63 29.89 -9.42
CA PRO A 142 9.88 28.96 -10.27
C PRO A 142 9.77 27.54 -9.72
N GLN A 143 10.89 26.96 -9.25
CA GLN A 143 10.90 25.63 -8.64
C GLN A 143 10.01 25.55 -7.38
N ALA A 144 10.18 26.52 -6.47
CA ALA A 144 9.39 26.56 -5.23
C ALA A 144 7.89 26.80 -5.50
N TYR A 145 7.56 27.53 -6.57
CA TYR A 145 6.19 27.71 -7.02
C TYR A 145 5.62 26.39 -7.55
N PHE A 146 6.37 25.67 -8.39
CA PHE A 146 5.95 24.37 -8.88
C PHE A 146 5.69 23.39 -7.73
N ASP A 147 6.66 23.20 -6.84
CA ASP A 147 6.58 22.22 -5.76
C ASP A 147 5.46 22.54 -4.75
N ARG A 148 5.24 23.82 -4.42
CA ARG A 148 4.29 24.22 -3.36
C ARG A 148 2.87 24.46 -3.84
N LYS A 149 2.68 24.86 -5.11
CA LYS A 149 1.40 25.33 -5.61
C LYS A 149 0.89 24.50 -6.77
N VAL A 150 1.72 24.27 -7.77
CA VAL A 150 1.31 23.61 -9.02
C VAL A 150 1.23 22.10 -8.87
N HIS A 151 2.28 21.47 -8.36
CA HIS A 151 2.38 20.02 -8.21
C HIS A 151 1.23 19.44 -7.37
N PRO A 152 0.88 19.97 -6.18
CA PRO A 152 -0.22 19.43 -5.38
C PRO A 152 -1.58 19.53 -6.09
N ALA A 153 -1.83 20.63 -6.80
CA ALA A 153 -3.09 20.85 -7.50
C ALA A 153 -3.23 19.96 -8.75
N LEU A 154 -2.17 19.89 -9.58
CA LEU A 154 -2.16 19.06 -10.78
C LEU A 154 -2.14 17.57 -10.46
N SER A 155 -1.31 17.12 -9.49
CA SER A 155 -1.24 15.70 -9.12
C SER A 155 -2.61 15.18 -8.69
N LEU A 156 -3.32 15.94 -7.84
CA LEU A 156 -4.64 15.53 -7.36
C LEU A 156 -5.67 15.50 -8.50
N ALA A 157 -5.59 16.45 -9.42
CA ALA A 157 -6.46 16.50 -10.60
C ALA A 157 -6.20 15.30 -11.52
N MET A 158 -4.93 15.00 -11.82
CA MET A 158 -4.52 13.84 -12.63
C MET A 158 -4.99 12.53 -12.00
N ASP A 159 -4.76 12.35 -10.70
CA ASP A 159 -5.21 11.16 -9.97
C ASP A 159 -6.73 10.97 -10.04
N SER A 160 -7.49 12.07 -9.95
CA SER A 160 -8.96 12.03 -10.05
C SER A 160 -9.44 11.65 -11.45
N VAL A 161 -8.82 12.19 -12.50
CA VAL A 161 -9.15 11.87 -13.90
C VAL A 161 -8.79 10.42 -14.23
N VAL A 162 -7.63 9.93 -13.79
CA VAL A 162 -7.20 8.54 -14.00
C VAL A 162 -8.14 7.55 -13.32
N ARG A 163 -8.62 7.89 -12.12
CA ARG A 163 -9.54 7.06 -11.36
C ARG A 163 -10.92 7.01 -12.00
N ASP A 164 -11.48 8.16 -12.35
CA ASP A 164 -12.89 8.28 -12.74
C ASP A 164 -13.09 8.08 -14.26
N LYS A 165 -12.01 8.18 -15.07
CA LYS A 165 -11.98 8.01 -16.53
C LYS A 165 -13.13 8.72 -17.26
N PRO A 166 -13.30 10.05 -17.06
CA PRO A 166 -14.38 10.80 -17.67
C PRO A 166 -14.27 10.81 -19.21
N GLN A 167 -15.41 10.87 -19.90
CA GLN A 167 -15.44 11.00 -21.37
C GLN A 167 -14.96 12.38 -21.82
N ASP A 168 -15.32 13.43 -21.07
CA ASP A 168 -14.84 14.79 -21.29
C ASP A 168 -13.90 15.20 -20.15
N VAL A 169 -12.59 15.09 -20.41
CA VAL A 169 -11.55 15.42 -19.45
C VAL A 169 -11.51 16.91 -19.16
N LYS A 170 -11.80 17.77 -20.15
CA LYS A 170 -11.72 19.23 -19.99
C LYS A 170 -12.83 19.71 -19.05
N ALA A 171 -14.07 19.32 -19.32
CA ALA A 171 -15.20 19.67 -18.45
C ALA A 171 -15.00 19.15 -17.02
N TYR A 172 -14.54 17.91 -16.87
CA TYR A 172 -14.26 17.34 -15.56
C TYR A 172 -13.18 18.12 -14.80
N LEU A 173 -12.08 18.50 -15.46
CA LEU A 173 -11.01 19.28 -14.85
C LEU A 173 -11.46 20.69 -14.46
N THR A 174 -12.28 21.34 -15.29
CA THR A 174 -12.88 22.64 -14.95
C THR A 174 -13.67 22.54 -13.66
N ASP A 175 -14.64 21.62 -13.58
CA ASP A 175 -15.46 21.43 -12.38
C ASP A 175 -14.59 21.10 -11.15
N PHE A 176 -13.56 20.27 -11.34
CA PHE A 176 -12.62 19.89 -10.29
C PHE A 176 -11.87 21.10 -9.71
N PHE A 177 -11.40 22.00 -10.57
CA PHE A 177 -10.65 23.19 -10.17
C PHE A 177 -11.56 24.30 -9.64
N GLU A 178 -12.78 24.47 -10.15
CA GLU A 178 -13.76 25.42 -9.62
C GLU A 178 -14.12 25.10 -8.16
N GLN A 179 -14.38 23.82 -7.86
CA GLN A 179 -14.67 23.37 -6.49
C GLN A 179 -13.52 23.64 -5.52
N ARG A 180 -12.30 23.78 -6.03
CA ARG A 180 -11.06 23.94 -5.25
C ARG A 180 -10.42 25.33 -5.40
N ALA A 181 -11.10 26.26 -6.05
CA ALA A 181 -10.59 27.61 -6.32
C ALA A 181 -10.20 28.39 -5.05
N ASN A 182 -10.84 28.08 -3.91
CA ASN A 182 -10.57 28.72 -2.62
C ASN A 182 -9.53 27.98 -1.77
N VAL A 183 -9.08 26.79 -2.19
CA VAL A 183 -8.22 25.91 -1.38
C VAL A 183 -6.74 26.08 -1.74
N TYR A 184 -6.42 26.39 -3.00
CA TYR A 184 -5.06 26.39 -3.55
C TYR A 184 -4.67 27.71 -4.23
#